data_AF-A0A7V5WEM6-F1
#
_entry.id   AF-A0A7V5WEM6-F1
#
_cell.length_a   1.000
_cell.length_b   1.000
_cell.length_c   1.000
_cell.angle_alpha   90.00
_cell.angle_beta   90.00
_cell.angle_gamma   90.00
#
_symmetry.space_group_name_H-M   'P 1'
#
loop_
_entity.id
_entity.type
_entity.pdbx_description
1 polymer ?
#
loop_
_entity_poly.entity_id
_entity_poly.type
_entity_poly.pdbx_seq_one_letter_code
_entity_poly.pdbx_strand_id
1 'polypeptide(L)'
;LRADGVRGVRLFLIGPDTSPAYIEHIRSFAAAHRLSDQVHWLGAVPHEELKHYLVAADVGLIPGLVTRQYKNPGLTTKLFEYMLCGLPVVSADYPHRRVYIEEAGCGLVVPPEDATAWADAVLWLRDHPVEARAMGERGRAVVLSRYTWEREQSRLLSFYRTLLGAPQEQE
;
A
#
# COMPACT_ATOMS: atom_id res chain seq x y z
N LEU A 1 8.46 15.37 -10.58
CA LEU A 1 8.58 14.39 -11.69
C LEU A 1 8.50 15.02 -13.07
N ARG A 2 7.31 15.42 -13.57
CA ARG A 2 7.18 15.90 -14.97
C ARG A 2 7.89 17.23 -15.24
N ALA A 3 7.82 18.16 -14.28
CA ALA A 3 8.57 19.41 -14.32
C ALA A 3 10.09 19.16 -14.43
N ASP A 4 10.56 18.04 -13.89
CA ASP A 4 11.96 17.60 -13.89
C ASP A 4 12.30 16.72 -15.10
N GLY A 5 11.42 16.67 -16.11
CA GLY A 5 11.64 15.92 -17.36
C GLY A 5 11.44 14.41 -17.27
N VAL A 6 10.99 13.88 -16.13
CA VAL A 6 10.74 12.45 -15.95
C VAL A 6 9.56 11.99 -16.80
N ARG A 7 9.79 10.96 -17.64
CA ARG A 7 8.78 10.32 -18.49
C ARG A 7 8.58 8.84 -18.11
N GLY A 8 7.50 8.25 -18.62
CA GLY A 8 7.22 6.81 -18.43
C GLY A 8 6.53 6.44 -17.12
N VAL A 9 6.26 7.38 -16.23
CA VAL A 9 5.53 7.12 -14.97
C VAL A 9 4.01 7.22 -15.21
N ARG A 10 3.29 6.17 -14.84
CA ARG A 10 1.82 6.07 -14.89
C ARG A 10 1.28 5.77 -13.50
N LEU A 11 0.17 6.41 -13.13
CA LEU A 11 -0.53 6.22 -11.87
C LEU A 11 -1.85 5.52 -12.13
N PHE A 12 -2.07 4.38 -11.51
CA PHE A 12 -3.33 3.65 -11.56
C PHE A 12 -4.10 3.86 -10.26
N LEU A 13 -5.29 4.45 -10.36
CA LEU A 13 -6.21 4.66 -9.26
C LEU A 13 -7.32 3.61 -9.34
N ILE A 14 -7.29 2.68 -8.38
CA ILE A 14 -8.21 1.55 -8.27
C ILE A 14 -9.05 1.73 -7.02
N GLY A 15 -10.37 1.69 -7.19
CA GLY A 15 -11.35 1.88 -6.14
C GLY A 15 -12.60 2.62 -6.65
N PRO A 16 -13.73 2.49 -5.94
CA PRO A 16 -14.94 3.20 -6.32
C PRO A 16 -14.77 4.72 -6.13
N ASP A 17 -15.53 5.49 -6.91
CA ASP A 17 -15.68 6.92 -6.67
C ASP A 17 -16.46 7.13 -5.37
N THR A 18 -15.76 7.47 -4.29
CA THR A 18 -16.36 7.63 -2.95
C THR A 18 -17.05 8.98 -2.79
N SER A 19 -16.65 9.99 -3.56
CA SER A 19 -17.25 11.32 -3.59
C SER A 19 -17.14 11.90 -4.99
N PRO A 20 -18.27 12.09 -5.72
CA PRO A 20 -18.26 12.66 -7.06
C PRO A 20 -17.56 14.03 -7.12
N ALA A 21 -17.80 14.89 -6.13
CA ALA A 21 -17.19 16.21 -6.06
C ALA A 21 -15.66 16.14 -5.87
N TYR A 22 -15.18 15.22 -5.02
CA TYR A 22 -13.74 15.05 -4.80
C TYR A 22 -13.04 14.45 -6.01
N ILE A 23 -13.66 13.46 -6.65
CA ILE A 23 -13.12 12.85 -7.87
C ILE A 23 -13.07 13.88 -9.00
N GLU A 24 -14.12 14.68 -9.18
CA GLU A 24 -14.11 15.77 -10.16
C GLU A 24 -13.01 16.79 -9.88
N HIS A 25 -12.80 17.16 -8.61
CA HIS A 25 -11.70 18.03 -8.22
C HIS A 25 -10.33 17.46 -8.63
N ILE A 26 -10.06 16.18 -8.38
CA ILE A 26 -8.78 15.56 -8.75
C ILE A 26 -8.65 15.42 -10.27
N ARG A 27 -9.73 15.08 -11.00
CA ARG A 27 -9.73 15.01 -12.47
C ARG A 27 -9.43 16.38 -13.09
N SER A 28 -10.08 17.43 -12.58
CA SER A 28 -9.84 18.81 -12.97
C SER A 28 -8.39 19.24 -12.71
N PHE A 29 -7.83 18.87 -11.55
CA PHE A 29 -6.40 19.08 -11.25
C PHE A 29 -5.51 18.37 -12.26
N ALA A 30 -5.74 17.08 -12.53
CA ALA A 30 -4.96 16.32 -13.50
C ALA A 30 -5.03 16.96 -14.90
N ALA A 31 -6.20 17.41 -15.34
CA ALA A 31 -6.38 18.08 -16.62
C ALA A 31 -5.62 19.42 -16.69
N ALA A 32 -5.76 20.27 -15.66
CA ALA A 32 -5.06 21.55 -15.57
C ALA A 32 -3.53 21.40 -15.62
N HIS A 33 -3.00 20.30 -15.08
CA HIS A 33 -1.57 19.98 -15.08
C HIS A 33 -1.13 19.06 -16.23
N ARG A 34 -2.00 18.80 -17.22
CA ARG A 34 -1.73 17.95 -18.40
C ARG A 34 -1.30 16.52 -18.02
N LEU A 35 -1.84 15.98 -16.93
CA LEU A 35 -1.54 14.65 -16.39
C LEU A 35 -2.56 13.59 -16.82
N SER A 36 -3.59 13.95 -17.58
CA SER A 36 -4.69 13.05 -17.96
C SER A 36 -4.23 11.75 -18.63
N ASP A 37 -3.16 11.79 -19.42
CA ASP A 37 -2.61 10.61 -20.11
C ASP A 37 -1.82 9.68 -19.17
N GLN A 38 -1.50 10.14 -17.96
CA GLN A 38 -0.67 9.42 -16.98
C GLN A 38 -1.48 8.89 -15.80
N VAL A 39 -2.68 9.44 -15.56
CA VAL A 39 -3.54 9.03 -14.45
C VAL A 39 -4.68 8.19 -14.99
N HIS A 40 -4.63 6.89 -14.71
CA HIS A 40 -5.62 5.91 -15.14
C HIS A 40 -6.60 5.64 -14.01
N TRP A 41 -7.87 5.90 -14.27
CA TRP A 41 -8.98 5.69 -13.33
C TRP A 41 -9.68 4.39 -13.69
N LEU A 42 -9.48 3.34 -12.88
CA LEU A 42 -10.01 2.01 -13.18
C LEU A 42 -11.36 1.75 -12.50
N GLY A 43 -11.77 2.62 -11.58
CA GLY A 43 -12.96 2.39 -10.76
C GLY A 43 -12.80 1.18 -9.84
N ALA A 44 -13.92 0.63 -9.38
CA ALA A 44 -13.91 -0.60 -8.62
C ALA A 44 -13.62 -1.78 -9.56
N VAL A 45 -12.64 -2.61 -9.19
CA VAL A 45 -12.33 -3.87 -9.87
C VAL A 45 -12.74 -5.05 -8.98
N PRO A 46 -13.13 -6.20 -9.54
CA PRO A 46 -13.36 -7.41 -8.76
C PRO A 46 -12.11 -7.77 -7.94
N HIS A 47 -12.31 -8.24 -6.71
CA HIS A 47 -11.20 -8.49 -5.79
C HIS A 47 -10.24 -9.56 -6.33
N GLU A 48 -10.78 -10.58 -7.00
CA GLU A 48 -10.01 -11.64 -7.66
C GLU A 48 -9.11 -11.14 -8.80
N GLU A 49 -9.43 -10.00 -9.41
CA GLU A 49 -8.66 -9.38 -10.49
C GLU A 49 -7.59 -8.40 -9.97
N LEU A 50 -7.77 -7.87 -8.75
CA LEU A 50 -6.87 -6.87 -8.16
C LEU A 50 -5.40 -7.31 -8.23
N LYS A 51 -5.13 -8.58 -7.95
CA LYS A 51 -3.78 -9.17 -8.00
C LYS A 51 -3.08 -8.99 -9.36
N HIS A 52 -3.82 -8.98 -10.47
CA HIS A 52 -3.22 -8.80 -11.79
C HIS A 52 -2.67 -7.39 -11.97
N TYR A 53 -3.36 -6.39 -11.42
CA TYR A 53 -2.88 -5.01 -11.40
C TYR A 53 -1.68 -4.85 -10.47
N LEU A 54 -1.73 -5.46 -9.28
CA LEU A 54 -0.67 -5.33 -8.28
C LEU A 54 0.63 -5.97 -8.72
N VAL A 55 0.59 -7.16 -9.34
CA VAL A 55 1.79 -7.86 -9.86
C VAL A 55 2.39 -7.14 -11.07
N ALA A 56 1.58 -6.39 -11.82
CA ALA A 56 2.04 -5.60 -12.97
C ALA A 56 2.58 -4.21 -12.57
N ALA A 57 2.39 -3.78 -11.32
CA ALA A 57 2.86 -2.49 -10.82
C ALA A 57 4.33 -2.57 -10.38
N ASP A 58 5.02 -1.42 -10.44
CA ASP A 58 6.40 -1.31 -9.95
C ASP A 58 6.47 -0.93 -8.46
N VAL A 59 5.50 -0.14 -7.96
CA VAL A 59 5.46 0.39 -6.58
C VAL A 59 4.02 0.49 -6.09
N GLY A 60 3.77 0.13 -4.83
CA GLY A 60 2.50 0.31 -4.14
C GLY A 60 2.49 1.58 -3.29
N LEU A 61 1.50 2.46 -3.46
CA LEU A 61 1.42 3.73 -2.74
C LEU A 61 0.34 3.70 -1.65
N ILE A 62 0.69 4.18 -0.45
CA ILE A 62 -0.23 4.36 0.69
C ILE A 62 -0.20 5.84 1.14
N PRO A 63 -0.77 6.78 0.35
CA PRO A 63 -0.63 8.22 0.55
C PRO A 63 -1.60 8.80 1.59
N GLY A 64 -1.89 8.07 2.67
CA GLY A 64 -2.92 8.46 3.65
C GLY A 64 -2.64 9.82 4.28
N LEU A 65 -3.45 10.82 3.93
CA LEU A 65 -3.42 12.16 4.53
C LEU A 65 -3.88 12.15 5.99
N VAL A 66 -3.48 13.16 6.76
CA VAL A 66 -3.81 13.27 8.19
C VAL A 66 -5.28 13.64 8.35
N THR A 67 -6.18 12.66 8.35
CA THR A 67 -7.60 12.85 8.69
C THR A 67 -7.91 12.29 10.06
N ARG A 68 -9.04 12.70 10.66
CA ARG A 68 -9.51 12.13 11.95
C ARG A 68 -9.68 10.61 11.88
N GLN A 69 -10.00 10.06 10.71
CA GLN A 69 -10.11 8.62 10.49
C GLN A 69 -8.73 7.93 10.52
N TYR A 70 -7.70 8.57 9.94
CA TYR A 70 -6.33 8.04 9.91
C TYR A 70 -5.49 8.38 11.16
N LYS A 71 -6.01 9.23 12.06
CA LYS A 71 -5.44 9.46 13.40
C LYS A 71 -5.64 8.28 14.35
N ASN A 72 -6.63 7.42 14.08
CA ASN A 72 -6.79 6.16 14.80
C ASN A 72 -5.88 5.10 14.16
N PRO A 73 -5.11 4.33 14.95
CA PRO A 73 -4.22 3.30 14.43
C PRO A 73 -5.05 2.19 13.79
N GLY A 74 -5.11 2.20 12.46
CA GLY A 74 -5.70 1.15 11.65
C GLY A 74 -4.67 0.65 10.66
N LEU A 75 -4.43 -0.66 10.64
CA LEU A 75 -3.60 -1.26 9.62
C LEU A 75 -4.38 -1.30 8.30
N THR A 76 -3.76 -0.78 7.25
CA THR A 76 -4.36 -0.82 5.92
C THR A 76 -4.09 -2.19 5.30
N THR A 77 -5.14 -2.87 4.86
CA THR A 77 -5.04 -4.16 4.18
C THR A 77 -4.19 -4.08 2.91
N LYS A 78 -4.17 -2.91 2.25
CA LYS A 78 -3.34 -2.63 1.07
C LYS A 78 -1.87 -2.92 1.29
N LEU A 79 -1.35 -2.65 2.49
CA LEU A 79 0.05 -2.96 2.82
C LEU A 79 0.33 -4.45 2.64
N PHE A 80 -0.53 -5.29 3.20
CA PHE A 80 -0.38 -6.74 3.13
C PHE A 80 -0.66 -7.29 1.72
N GLU A 81 -1.58 -6.68 0.96
CA GLU A 81 -1.83 -7.02 -0.44
C GLU A 81 -0.61 -6.73 -1.33
N TYR A 82 0.03 -5.57 -1.14
CA TYR A 82 1.26 -5.20 -1.86
C TYR A 82 2.42 -6.13 -1.49
N MET A 83 2.63 -6.35 -0.19
CA MET A 83 3.63 -7.31 0.29
C MET A 83 3.38 -8.71 -0.28
N LEU A 84 2.13 -9.19 -0.26
CA LEU A 84 1.78 -10.49 -0.85
C LEU A 84 2.14 -10.53 -2.33
N CYS A 85 1.89 -9.47 -3.09
CA CYS A 85 2.23 -9.39 -4.52
C CYS A 85 3.73 -9.19 -4.80
N GLY A 86 4.57 -9.07 -3.76
CA GLY A 86 6.01 -8.81 -3.93
C GLY A 86 6.31 -7.39 -4.42
N LEU A 87 5.44 -6.43 -4.09
CA LEU A 87 5.54 -5.05 -4.51
C LEU A 87 6.21 -4.21 -3.41
N PRO A 88 7.29 -3.45 -3.70
CA PRO A 88 7.81 -2.49 -2.75
C PRO A 88 6.79 -1.39 -2.47
N VAL A 89 6.74 -0.93 -1.22
CA VAL A 89 5.72 0.02 -0.75
C VAL A 89 6.32 1.40 -0.47
N VAL A 90 5.64 2.46 -0.86
CA VAL A 90 5.87 3.81 -0.33
C VAL A 90 4.64 4.21 0.49
N SER A 91 4.83 4.46 1.78
CA SER A 91 3.75 4.83 2.69
C SER A 91 3.97 6.19 3.31
N ALA A 92 2.87 6.91 3.55
CA ALA A 92 2.92 8.03 4.47
C ALA A 92 3.40 7.55 5.85
N ASP A 93 4.28 8.34 6.44
CA ASP A 93 4.96 8.06 7.69
C ASP A 93 4.02 8.26 8.89
N TYR A 94 3.54 7.14 9.43
CA TYR A 94 2.83 7.09 10.70
C TYR A 94 3.46 6.01 11.57
N PRO A 95 3.62 6.24 12.89
CA PRO A 95 4.28 5.28 13.77
C PRO A 95 3.73 3.85 13.67
N HIS A 96 2.40 3.70 13.60
CA HIS A 96 1.75 2.39 13.55
C HIS A 96 1.93 1.64 12.21
N ARG A 97 2.30 2.32 11.12
CA ARG A 97 2.61 1.68 9.82
C ARG A 97 4.10 1.50 9.61
N ARG A 98 4.89 2.49 10.05
CA ARG A 98 6.36 2.51 9.93
C ARG A 98 6.97 1.21 10.44
N VAL A 99 6.53 0.74 11.61
CA VAL A 99 7.02 -0.51 12.22
C VAL A 99 6.94 -1.69 11.25
N TYR A 100 5.81 -1.88 10.56
CA TYR A 100 5.64 -3.00 9.63
C TYR A 100 6.54 -2.89 8.38
N ILE A 101 6.77 -1.67 7.91
CA ILE A 101 7.56 -1.41 6.70
C ILE A 101 9.06 -1.56 7.00
N GLU A 102 9.52 -1.02 8.13
CA GLU A 102 10.91 -1.08 8.57
C GLU A 102 11.29 -2.50 9.02
N GLU A 103 10.46 -3.16 9.83
CA GLU A 103 10.72 -4.54 10.28
C GLU A 103 10.78 -5.53 9.12
N ALA A 104 9.91 -5.37 8.12
CA ALA A 104 9.94 -6.20 6.92
C ALA A 104 11.01 -5.74 5.92
N GLY A 105 11.53 -4.52 6.05
CA GLY A 105 12.36 -3.88 5.03
C GLY A 105 11.68 -3.86 3.65
N CYS A 106 10.36 -3.68 3.60
CA CYS A 106 9.56 -3.87 2.39
C CYS A 106 9.27 -2.59 1.60
N GLY A 107 9.87 -1.47 1.99
CA GLY A 107 9.55 -0.20 1.37
C GLY A 107 10.16 1.02 2.06
N LEU A 108 9.63 2.18 1.71
CA LEU A 108 10.04 3.50 2.18
C LEU A 108 8.88 4.21 2.88
N VAL A 109 9.20 5.01 3.88
CA VAL A 109 8.24 5.91 4.55
C VAL A 109 8.58 7.35 4.24
N VAL A 110 7.57 8.16 3.96
CA VAL A 110 7.73 9.57 3.58
C VAL A 110 6.73 10.47 4.31
N PRO A 111 7.05 11.75 4.57
CA PRO A 111 6.09 12.67 5.16
C PRO A 111 4.80 12.78 4.32
N PRO A 112 3.60 12.72 4.94
CA PRO A 112 2.34 12.64 4.21
C PRO A 112 2.07 13.83 3.29
N GLU A 113 2.50 15.04 3.69
CA GLU A 113 2.21 16.30 2.98
C GLU A 113 3.37 16.78 2.10
N ASP A 114 4.43 15.98 1.96
CA ASP A 114 5.61 16.33 1.16
C ASP A 114 5.60 15.62 -0.20
N ALA A 115 4.97 16.25 -1.19
CA ALA A 115 4.89 15.71 -2.55
C ALA A 115 6.27 15.48 -3.20
N THR A 116 7.31 16.21 -2.80
CA THR A 116 8.67 16.04 -3.30
C THR A 116 9.26 14.74 -2.75
N ALA A 117 9.13 14.49 -1.45
CA ALA A 117 9.59 13.25 -0.82
C ALA A 117 8.90 12.01 -1.43
N TRP A 118 7.59 12.11 -1.75
CA TRP A 118 6.87 11.05 -2.47
C TRP A 118 7.47 10.78 -3.86
N ALA A 119 7.73 11.84 -4.62
CA ALA A 119 8.34 11.74 -5.94
C ALA A 119 9.74 11.12 -5.88
N ASP A 120 10.57 11.57 -4.93
CA ASP A 120 11.94 11.10 -4.76
C ASP A 120 11.98 9.62 -4.35
N ALA A 121 11.08 9.17 -3.48
CA ALA A 121 10.98 7.76 -3.10
C ALA A 121 10.59 6.86 -4.29
N VAL A 122 9.64 7.29 -5.12
CA VAL A 122 9.24 6.56 -6.33
C VAL A 122 10.40 6.53 -7.35
N LEU A 123 11.10 7.65 -7.54
CA LEU A 123 12.27 7.71 -8.42
C LEU A 123 13.39 6.83 -7.94
N TRP A 124 13.67 6.83 -6.64
CA TRP A 124 14.71 6.00 -6.06
C TRP A 124 14.44 4.52 -6.30
N LEU A 125 13.20 4.05 -6.10
CA LEU A 125 12.82 2.66 -6.38
C LEU A 125 12.96 2.32 -7.87
N ARG A 126 12.57 3.24 -8.76
CA ARG A 126 12.74 3.07 -10.21
C ARG A 126 14.22 2.95 -10.60
N ASP A 127 15.08 3.77 -9.98
CA ASP A 127 16.51 3.85 -10.31
C ASP A 127 17.33 2.75 -9.61
N HIS A 128 16.74 2.05 -8.63
CA HIS A 128 17.33 0.91 -7.91
C HIS A 128 16.46 -0.36 -8.05
N PRO A 129 16.24 -0.89 -9.27
CA PRO A 129 15.28 -1.97 -9.51
C PRO A 129 15.63 -3.28 -8.78
N VAL A 130 16.92 -3.55 -8.55
CA VAL A 130 17.37 -4.72 -7.78
C VAL A 130 16.92 -4.61 -6.32
N GLU A 131 17.10 -3.45 -5.71
CA GLU A 131 16.71 -3.23 -4.32
C GLU A 131 15.19 -3.12 -4.17
N ALA A 132 14.50 -2.49 -5.12
CA ALA A 132 13.04 -2.45 -5.17
C ALA A 132 12.44 -3.86 -5.22
N ARG A 133 13.02 -4.75 -6.03
CA ARG A 133 12.63 -6.17 -6.06
C ARG A 133 12.93 -6.88 -4.73
N ALA A 134 14.11 -6.66 -4.16
CA ALA A 134 14.48 -7.26 -2.87
C ALA A 134 13.53 -6.80 -1.73
N MET A 135 13.14 -5.52 -1.71
CA MET A 135 12.12 -5.00 -0.80
C MET A 135 10.79 -5.76 -0.94
N GLY A 136 10.31 -5.93 -2.17
CA GLY A 136 9.12 -6.70 -2.46
C GLY A 136 9.20 -8.15 -1.98
N GLU A 137 10.31 -8.83 -2.25
CA GLU A 137 10.55 -10.22 -1.84
C GLU A 137 10.59 -10.36 -0.31
N ARG A 138 11.23 -9.44 0.41
CA ARG A 138 11.22 -9.41 1.88
C ARG A 138 9.81 -9.20 2.43
N GLY A 139 9.06 -8.26 1.85
CA GLY A 139 7.65 -8.03 2.19
C GLY A 139 6.81 -9.31 2.03
N ARG A 140 6.95 -10.00 0.89
CA ARG A 140 6.24 -11.24 0.61
C ARG A 140 6.57 -12.34 1.62
N ALA A 141 7.85 -12.53 1.94
CA ALA A 141 8.29 -13.51 2.93
C ALA A 141 7.70 -13.25 4.32
N VAL A 142 7.65 -11.99 4.74
CA VAL A 142 7.08 -11.58 6.02
C VAL A 142 5.56 -11.80 6.05
N VAL A 143 4.82 -11.38 5.02
CA VAL A 143 3.36 -11.60 4.99
C VAL A 143 3.01 -13.08 5.04
N LEU A 144 3.66 -13.92 4.24
CA LEU A 144 3.38 -15.36 4.21
C LEU A 144 3.73 -16.07 5.53
N SER A 145 4.70 -15.55 6.28
CA SER A 145 5.13 -16.15 7.56
C SER A 145 4.37 -15.63 8.77
N ARG A 146 3.80 -14.41 8.72
CA ARG A 146 3.23 -13.75 9.90
C ARG A 146 1.81 -13.22 9.74
N TYR A 147 1.47 -12.64 8.58
CA TYR A 147 0.27 -11.81 8.42
C TYR A 147 -0.77 -12.46 7.49
N THR A 148 -1.01 -13.76 7.71
CA THR A 148 -2.01 -14.56 6.98
C THR A 148 -3.29 -14.72 7.79
N TRP A 149 -4.45 -14.80 7.13
CA TRP A 149 -5.73 -14.99 7.80
C TRP A 149 -5.80 -16.28 8.62
N GLU A 150 -5.17 -17.36 8.16
CA GLU A 150 -5.11 -18.64 8.85
C GLU A 150 -4.44 -18.51 10.22
N ARG A 151 -3.33 -17.74 10.28
CA ARG A 151 -2.62 -17.46 11.53
C ARG A 151 -3.42 -16.57 12.46
N GLU A 152 -4.03 -15.50 11.93
CA GLU A 152 -4.86 -14.59 12.73
C GLU A 152 -6.11 -15.31 13.26
N GLN A 153 -6.70 -16.22 12.49
CA GLN A 153 -7.78 -17.09 12.92
C GLN A 153 -7.34 -17.99 14.09
N SER A 154 -6.21 -18.68 13.98
CA SER A 154 -5.71 -19.54 15.06
C SER A 154 -5.44 -18.74 16.34
N ARG A 155 -4.87 -17.53 16.23
CA ARG A 155 -4.64 -16.63 17.36
C ARG A 155 -5.95 -16.21 18.02
N LEU A 156 -6.94 -15.81 17.22
CA LEU A 156 -8.25 -15.38 17.73
C LEU A 156 -8.99 -16.52 18.43
N LEU A 157 -9.02 -17.72 17.83
CA LEU A 157 -9.65 -18.89 18.43
C LEU A 157 -8.96 -19.32 19.72
N SER A 158 -7.61 -19.28 19.75
CA SER A 158 -6.85 -19.54 20.97
C SER A 158 -7.22 -18.55 22.08
N PHE A 159 -7.34 -17.26 21.76
CA PHE A 159 -7.73 -16.24 22.72
C PHE A 159 -9.14 -16.50 23.29
N TYR A 160 -10.11 -16.86 22.44
CA TYR A 160 -11.46 -17.21 22.90
C TYR A 160 -11.47 -18.46 23.78
N ARG A 161 -10.67 -19.48 23.47
CA ARG A 161 -10.54 -20.66 24.35
C ARG A 161 -10.03 -20.29 25.74
N THR A 162 -9.04 -19.40 25.82
CA THR A 162 -8.53 -18.89 27.10
C THR A 162 -9.61 -18.17 27.90
N LEU A 163 -10.42 -17.31 27.26
CA LEU A 163 -11.50 -16.60 27.94
C LEU A 163 -12.64 -17.52 28.41
N LEU A 164 -12.90 -18.61 27.69
CA LEU A 164 -13.96 -19.56 28.00
C LEU A 164 -13.51 -20.70 28.94
N GLY A 165 -12.23 -20.75 29.33
CA GLY A 165 -11.69 -21.84 30.15
C GLY A 165 -11.66 -23.19 29.45
N ALA A 166 -11.68 -23.21 28.11
CA ALA A 166 -11.64 -24.45 27.34
C ALA A 166 -10.22 -25.06 27.35
N PRO A 167 -10.08 -26.39 27.44
CA PRO A 167 -8.78 -27.05 27.38
C PRO A 167 -8.04 -26.71 26.07
N GLN A 168 -6.71 -26.57 26.13
CA GLN A 168 -5.87 -26.46 24.93
C GLN A 168 -5.83 -27.81 24.20
N GLU A 169 -6.21 -27.83 22.92
CA GLU A 169 -5.93 -28.97 22.05
C GLU A 169 -4.41 -29.08 21.87
N GLN A 170 -3.85 -30.23 22.25
CA GLN A 170 -2.44 -30.55 22.02
C GLN A 170 -2.28 -30.92 20.54
N GLU A 171 -1.50 -30.14 19.79
CA GLU A 171 -0.93 -30.53 18.49
C GLU A 171 0.24 -31.50 18.67
#